data_AF-A0A961NHP6-F1
#
_entry.id   AF-A0A961NHP6-F1
#
_cell.length_a   1.000
_cell.length_b   1.000
_cell.length_c   1.000
_cell.angle_alpha   90.00
_cell.angle_beta   90.00
_cell.angle_gamma   90.00
#
_symmetry.space_group_name_H-M   'P 1'
#
loop_
_entity.id
_entity.type
_entity.pdbx_description
1 polymer ?
#
loop_
_entity_poly.entity_id
_entity_poly.type
_entity_poly.pdbx_seq_one_letter_code
_entity_poly.pdbx_strand_id
1 'polypeptide(L)'
;AQVALIDSLGIDTLFAAIGGSMGGMQAMVWAIDYPERLRYCIPIASSMAHSAMQIAFNEVGRQAIITDPLWNNGNYDPGGSAPEHGLAVARMVGHITYLSEYAMRTKFGRRVQRPAAPRDIFPVFFSVESYLQHQGESFVKRFDPNSYLYITKALDMFDLLEGRPSSQVFEPVKAHFLVLSF
;
A
#
# COMPACT_ATOMS: atom_id res chain seq x y z
N ALA A 1 -6.30 -5.90 17.60
CA ALA A 1 -4.94 -5.48 18.01
C ALA A 1 -4.90 -4.02 18.50
N GLN A 2 -5.26 -3.03 17.66
CA GLN A 2 -5.23 -1.61 18.06
C GLN A 2 -6.07 -1.32 19.31
N VAL A 3 -7.33 -1.79 19.34
CA VAL A 3 -8.23 -1.61 20.50
C VAL A 3 -7.63 -2.22 21.77
N ALA A 4 -7.17 -3.47 21.71
CA ALA A 4 -6.53 -4.14 22.85
C ALA A 4 -5.27 -3.41 23.36
N LEU A 5 -4.48 -2.81 22.47
CA LEU A 5 -3.34 -1.98 22.88
C LEU A 5 -3.81 -0.73 23.63
N ILE A 6 -4.79 -0.02 23.10
CA ILE A 6 -5.37 1.17 23.72
C ILE A 6 -6.00 0.84 25.09
N ASP A 7 -6.66 -0.32 25.21
CA ASP A 7 -7.18 -0.84 26.48
C ASP A 7 -6.04 -1.11 27.48
N SER A 8 -4.95 -1.73 27.04
CA SER A 8 -3.78 -2.02 27.90
C SER A 8 -3.09 -0.75 28.41
N LEU A 9 -3.25 0.37 27.69
CA LEU A 9 -2.73 1.68 28.06
C LEU A 9 -3.72 2.48 28.93
N GLY A 10 -4.91 1.95 29.23
CA GLY A 10 -5.94 2.62 30.03
C GLY A 10 -6.59 3.81 29.32
N ILE A 11 -6.69 3.77 27.99
CA ILE A 11 -7.26 4.86 27.19
C ILE A 11 -8.69 4.50 26.78
N ASP A 12 -9.67 5.16 27.38
CA ASP A 12 -11.08 4.86 27.10
C ASP A 12 -11.55 5.41 25.73
N THR A 13 -11.14 6.64 25.40
CA THR A 13 -11.57 7.35 24.18
C THR A 13 -10.38 8.01 23.48
N LEU A 14 -10.20 7.72 22.19
CA LEU A 14 -9.24 8.43 21.36
C LEU A 14 -9.77 9.81 20.97
N PHE A 15 -8.91 10.82 21.08
CA PHE A 15 -9.22 12.14 20.54
C PHE A 15 -9.40 12.06 19.02
N ALA A 16 -8.45 11.47 18.30
CA ALA A 16 -8.55 11.29 16.85
C ALA A 16 -7.92 9.99 16.36
N ALA A 17 -8.47 9.44 15.28
CA ALA A 17 -7.90 8.38 14.47
C ALA A 17 -7.62 8.97 13.09
N ILE A 18 -6.35 9.01 12.72
CA ILE A 18 -5.86 9.67 11.51
C ILE A 18 -5.10 8.64 10.69
N GLY A 19 -5.42 8.51 9.41
CA GLY A 19 -4.79 7.50 8.59
C GLY A 19 -4.86 7.78 7.10
N GLY A 20 -3.70 7.61 6.44
CA GLY A 20 -3.57 7.68 4.99
C GLY A 20 -3.74 6.31 4.32
N SER A 21 -4.38 6.23 3.16
CA SER A 21 -4.53 5.00 2.39
C SER A 21 -5.12 3.87 3.25
N MET A 22 -4.44 2.73 3.40
CA MET A 22 -4.84 1.65 4.32
C MET A 22 -5.16 2.14 5.74
N GLY A 23 -4.42 3.12 6.25
CA GLY A 23 -4.68 3.69 7.58
C GLY A 23 -6.03 4.40 7.65
N GLY A 24 -6.50 4.98 6.55
CA GLY A 24 -7.82 5.61 6.48
C GLY A 24 -8.95 4.58 6.57
N MET A 25 -8.75 3.40 5.97
CA MET A 25 -9.65 2.25 6.15
C MET A 25 -9.75 1.86 7.62
N GLN A 26 -8.62 1.73 8.30
CA GLN A 26 -8.57 1.43 9.73
C GLN A 26 -9.22 2.52 10.59
N ALA A 27 -9.01 3.79 10.26
CA ALA A 27 -9.64 4.91 10.96
C ALA A 27 -11.17 4.89 10.82
N MET A 28 -11.68 4.57 9.62
CA MET A 28 -13.12 4.40 9.41
C MET A 28 -13.68 3.20 10.17
N VAL A 29 -12.97 2.07 10.22
CA VAL A 29 -13.34 0.91 11.05
C VAL A 29 -13.46 1.31 12.52
N TRP A 30 -12.51 2.11 13.05
CA TRP A 30 -12.61 2.62 14.43
C TRP A 30 -13.89 3.43 14.67
N ALA A 31 -14.25 4.31 13.73
CA ALA A 31 -15.42 5.17 13.85
C ALA A 31 -16.74 4.38 13.84
N ILE A 32 -16.78 3.27 13.11
CA ILE A 32 -17.97 2.41 12.92
C ILE A 32 -18.10 1.40 14.05
N ASP A 33 -17.03 0.66 14.36
CA ASP A 33 -17.07 -0.46 15.31
C ASP A 33 -16.97 0.02 16.78
N TYR A 34 -16.40 1.20 17.01
CA TYR A 34 -16.19 1.75 18.35
C TYR A 34 -16.67 3.21 18.46
N PRO A 35 -17.95 3.49 18.16
CA PRO A 35 -18.45 4.86 18.00
C PRO A 35 -18.35 5.72 19.27
N GLU A 36 -18.39 5.12 20.46
CA GLU A 36 -18.21 5.84 21.73
C GLU A 36 -16.74 6.14 22.06
N ARG A 37 -15.80 5.52 21.35
CA ARG A 37 -14.37 5.54 21.68
C ARG A 37 -13.55 6.42 20.74
N LEU A 38 -14.19 7.19 19.87
CA LEU A 38 -13.52 8.07 18.92
C LEU A 38 -14.24 9.41 18.79
N ARG A 39 -13.52 10.52 18.93
CA ARG A 39 -14.10 11.87 18.71
C ARG A 39 -13.94 12.39 17.29
N TYR A 40 -12.79 12.15 16.65
CA TYR A 40 -12.49 12.63 15.30
C TYR A 40 -11.93 11.51 14.41
N CYS A 41 -12.47 11.35 13.21
CA CYS A 41 -11.96 10.45 12.18
C CYS A 41 -11.43 11.26 11.01
N ILE A 42 -10.16 11.04 10.65
CA ILE A 42 -9.49 11.79 9.57
C ILE A 42 -8.89 10.80 8.57
N PRO A 43 -9.70 10.25 7.64
CA PRO A 43 -9.21 9.44 6.54
C PRO A 43 -8.61 10.33 5.44
N ILE A 44 -7.42 9.95 4.96
CA ILE A 44 -6.65 10.71 3.96
C ILE A 44 -6.35 9.80 2.76
N ALA A 45 -6.73 10.19 1.55
CA ALA A 45 -6.45 9.43 0.32
C ALA A 45 -6.74 7.92 0.46
N SER A 46 -7.91 7.60 1.01
CA SER A 46 -8.36 6.25 1.33
C SER A 46 -9.63 5.91 0.54
N SER A 47 -10.03 4.65 0.59
CA SER A 47 -11.31 4.20 0.04
C SER A 47 -12.06 3.32 1.04
N MET A 48 -13.36 3.13 0.81
CA MET A 48 -14.20 2.21 1.60
C MET A 48 -14.06 0.76 1.12
N ALA A 49 -13.64 0.56 -0.13
CA ALA A 49 -13.24 -0.71 -0.70
C ALA A 49 -12.24 -0.44 -1.83
N HIS A 50 -11.47 -1.45 -2.24
CA HIS A 50 -10.61 -1.30 -3.42
C HIS A 50 -11.42 -1.35 -4.73
N SER A 51 -11.07 -0.47 -5.66
CA SER A 51 -11.54 -0.53 -7.05
C SER A 51 -10.87 -1.67 -7.82
N ALA A 52 -11.46 -2.06 -8.95
CA ALA A 52 -10.89 -3.08 -9.84
C ALA A 52 -9.44 -2.75 -10.27
N MET A 53 -9.12 -1.47 -10.50
CA MET A 53 -7.77 -1.04 -10.88
C MET A 53 -6.77 -1.20 -9.71
N GLN A 54 -7.17 -0.87 -8.48
CA GLN A 54 -6.33 -1.07 -7.30
C GLN A 54 -6.04 -2.56 -7.08
N ILE A 55 -7.06 -3.41 -7.21
CA ILE A 55 -6.93 -4.87 -7.13
C ILE A 55 -5.98 -5.39 -8.21
N ALA A 56 -6.10 -4.90 -9.45
CA ALA A 56 -5.23 -5.32 -10.55
C ALA A 56 -3.75 -4.98 -10.32
N PHE A 57 -3.44 -3.77 -9.84
CA PHE A 57 -2.06 -3.41 -9.51
C PHE A 57 -1.48 -4.26 -8.38
N ASN A 58 -2.28 -4.50 -7.34
CA ASN A 58 -1.87 -5.36 -6.24
C ASN A 58 -1.65 -6.81 -6.71
N GLU A 59 -2.50 -7.32 -7.60
CA GLU A 59 -2.37 -8.66 -8.16
C GLU A 59 -1.09 -8.83 -8.98
N VAL A 60 -0.76 -7.87 -9.86
CA VAL A 60 0.50 -7.90 -10.60
C VAL A 60 1.70 -7.94 -9.65
N GLY A 61 1.66 -7.14 -8.58
CA GLY A 61 2.71 -7.16 -7.55
C GLY A 61 2.80 -8.49 -6.82
N ARG A 62 1.67 -9.09 -6.43
CA ARG A 62 1.67 -10.41 -5.79
C ARG A 62 2.19 -11.51 -6.71
N GLN A 63 1.79 -11.51 -7.97
CA GLN A 63 2.27 -12.50 -8.96
C GLN A 63 3.78 -12.39 -9.17
N ALA A 64 4.34 -11.18 -9.21
CA ALA A 64 5.79 -11.00 -9.28
C ALA A 64 6.53 -11.70 -8.13
N ILE A 65 5.98 -11.65 -6.90
CA ILE A 65 6.57 -12.33 -5.74
C ILE A 65 6.33 -13.85 -5.80
N ILE A 66 5.10 -14.28 -6.05
CA ILE A 66 4.70 -15.70 -6.04
C ILE A 66 5.44 -16.51 -7.11
N THR A 67 5.73 -15.90 -8.26
CA THR A 67 6.44 -16.55 -9.37
C THR A 67 7.95 -16.47 -9.26
N ASP A 68 8.49 -15.76 -8.27
CA ASP A 68 9.92 -15.74 -7.99
C ASP A 68 10.35 -17.15 -7.51
N PRO A 69 11.33 -17.81 -8.16
CA PRO A 69 11.77 -19.15 -7.79
C PRO A 69 12.23 -19.27 -6.33
N LEU A 70 12.66 -18.16 -5.73
CA LEU A 70 13.11 -18.13 -4.33
C LEU A 70 11.96 -17.97 -3.33
N TRP A 71 10.71 -17.74 -3.76
CA TRP A 71 9.58 -17.60 -2.81
C TRP A 71 9.26 -18.89 -2.07
N ASN A 72 9.52 -20.06 -2.67
CA ASN A 72 9.36 -21.37 -2.02
C ASN A 72 8.00 -21.55 -1.30
N ASN A 73 6.90 -21.17 -1.95
CA ASN A 73 5.54 -21.21 -1.36
C ASN A 73 5.41 -20.48 -0.02
N GLY A 74 6.18 -19.41 0.16
CA GLY A 74 6.23 -18.61 1.39
C GLY A 74 7.21 -19.14 2.44
N ASN A 75 7.86 -20.29 2.22
CA ASN A 75 8.82 -20.91 3.14
C ASN A 75 10.28 -20.60 2.75
N TYR A 76 10.58 -19.38 2.30
CA TYR A 76 11.95 -18.94 2.03
C TYR A 76 12.72 -18.68 3.33
N ASP A 77 14.05 -18.71 3.25
CA ASP A 77 14.91 -18.39 4.39
C ASP A 77 15.07 -16.86 4.52
N PRO A 78 14.54 -16.22 5.58
CA PRO A 78 14.67 -14.78 5.76
C PRO A 78 16.11 -14.31 5.96
N GLY A 79 17.02 -15.19 6.39
CA GLY A 79 18.45 -14.91 6.53
C GLY A 79 19.28 -15.30 5.30
N GLY A 80 18.63 -15.86 4.29
CA GLY A 80 19.27 -16.44 3.11
C GLY A 80 18.63 -15.96 1.82
N SER A 81 18.25 -16.89 0.93
CA SER A 81 17.66 -16.55 -0.36
C SER A 81 16.16 -16.27 -0.23
N ALA A 82 15.77 -15.01 -0.39
CA ALA A 82 14.39 -14.55 -0.43
C ALA A 82 13.98 -14.13 -1.86
N PRO A 83 12.66 -14.03 -2.18
CA PRO A 83 12.17 -13.56 -3.48
C PRO A 83 12.31 -12.03 -3.65
N GLU A 84 13.55 -11.56 -3.58
CA GLU A 84 13.89 -10.14 -3.63
C GLU A 84 13.56 -9.53 -5.00
N HIS A 85 13.77 -10.27 -6.10
CA HIS A 85 13.47 -9.75 -7.44
C HIS A 85 11.97 -9.55 -7.61
N GLY A 86 11.16 -10.54 -7.22
CA GLY A 86 9.71 -10.44 -7.23
C GLY A 86 9.21 -9.26 -6.38
N LEU A 87 9.74 -9.10 -5.16
CA LEU A 87 9.37 -7.99 -4.28
C LEU A 87 9.81 -6.62 -4.82
N ALA A 88 10.99 -6.54 -5.46
CA ALA A 88 11.46 -5.30 -6.09
C ALA A 88 10.54 -4.89 -7.24
N VAL A 89 10.12 -5.82 -8.10
CA VAL A 89 9.16 -5.55 -9.19
C VAL A 89 7.80 -5.13 -8.63
N ALA A 90 7.30 -5.83 -7.61
CA ALA A 90 6.06 -5.45 -6.92
C ALA A 90 6.13 -4.02 -6.39
N ARG A 91 7.26 -3.65 -5.79
CA ARG A 91 7.51 -2.28 -5.32
C ARG A 91 7.54 -1.29 -6.45
N MET A 92 8.18 -1.59 -7.58
CA MET A 92 8.22 -0.69 -8.74
C MET A 92 6.82 -0.38 -9.25
N VAL A 93 5.98 -1.40 -9.41
CA VAL A 93 4.58 -1.25 -9.85
C VAL A 93 3.79 -0.39 -8.86
N GLY A 94 3.84 -0.71 -7.57
CA GLY A 94 3.16 0.07 -6.54
C GLY A 94 3.67 1.52 -6.48
N HIS A 95 4.97 1.75 -6.65
CA HIS A 95 5.54 3.09 -6.56
C HIS A 95 5.14 4.00 -7.72
N ILE A 96 4.82 3.45 -8.89
CA ILE A 96 4.25 4.21 -10.01
C ILE A 96 2.88 4.79 -9.61
N THR A 97 2.05 4.04 -8.89
CA THR A 97 0.69 4.47 -8.53
C THR A 97 0.67 5.57 -7.46
N TYR A 98 1.79 5.78 -6.75
CA TYR A 98 1.92 6.84 -5.74
C TYR A 98 2.31 8.20 -6.31
N LEU A 99 2.66 8.27 -7.60
CA LEU A 99 3.19 9.47 -8.23
C LEU A 99 2.23 9.96 -9.31
N SER A 100 1.98 11.27 -9.34
CA SER A 100 1.19 11.87 -10.40
C SER A 100 1.96 11.89 -11.72
N GLU A 101 1.22 11.81 -12.83
CA GLU A 101 1.80 11.93 -14.18
C GLU A 101 2.60 13.23 -14.34
N TYR A 102 2.07 14.34 -13.81
CA TYR A 102 2.75 15.63 -13.82
C TYR A 102 4.11 15.58 -13.10
N ALA A 103 4.16 14.97 -11.91
CA ALA A 103 5.40 14.83 -11.15
C ALA A 103 6.42 13.93 -11.89
N MET A 104 5.97 12.81 -12.45
CA MET A 104 6.80 11.91 -13.26
C MET A 104 7.38 12.63 -14.48
N ARG A 105 6.56 13.37 -15.23
CA ARG A 105 6.98 14.13 -16.41
C ARG A 105 7.98 15.23 -16.05
N THR A 106 7.73 15.97 -14.98
CA THR A 106 8.57 17.10 -14.55
C THR A 106 9.92 16.61 -14.02
N LYS A 107 9.93 15.53 -13.22
CA LYS A 107 11.14 15.00 -12.59
C LYS A 107 12.02 14.23 -13.56
N PHE A 108 11.43 13.41 -14.43
CA PHE A 108 12.17 12.47 -15.28
C PHE A 108 12.03 12.77 -16.77
N GLY A 109 10.81 13.02 -17.25
CA GLY A 109 10.52 13.17 -18.67
C GLY A 109 11.12 12.01 -19.47
N ARG A 110 11.83 12.32 -20.56
CA ARG A 110 12.60 11.35 -21.35
C ARG A 110 14.11 11.44 -21.09
N ARG A 111 14.52 11.92 -19.92
CA ARG A 111 15.95 12.14 -19.61
C ARG A 111 16.71 10.82 -19.58
N VAL A 112 17.79 10.76 -20.35
CA VAL A 112 18.69 9.62 -20.47
C VAL A 112 19.83 9.75 -19.44
N GLN A 113 20.25 8.64 -18.83
CA GLN A 113 21.39 8.63 -17.89
C GLN A 113 22.75 8.48 -18.57
N ARG A 114 22.81 7.65 -19.60
CA ARG A 114 24.01 7.43 -20.42
C ARG A 114 23.64 7.14 -21.87
N PRO A 115 24.47 7.50 -22.85
CA PRO A 115 24.26 7.09 -24.23
C PRO A 115 24.27 5.55 -24.37
N ALA A 116 23.49 5.04 -25.32
CA ALA A 116 23.43 3.61 -25.61
C ALA A 116 24.73 3.16 -26.29
N ALA A 117 25.31 2.07 -25.81
CA ALA A 117 26.49 1.47 -26.40
C ALA A 117 26.08 0.42 -27.46
N PRO A 118 26.92 0.15 -28.48
CA PRO A 118 26.57 -0.78 -29.57
C PRO A 118 26.23 -2.22 -29.16
N ARG A 119 26.53 -2.62 -27.92
CA ARG A 119 26.28 -3.97 -27.37
C ARG A 119 25.19 -4.00 -26.31
N ASP A 120 24.54 -2.87 -26.04
CA ASP A 120 23.45 -2.82 -25.07
C ASP A 120 22.20 -3.52 -25.66
N ILE A 121 21.76 -4.62 -25.04
CA ILE A 121 20.53 -5.35 -25.45
C ILE A 121 19.32 -4.82 -24.67
N PHE A 122 19.46 -4.58 -23.36
CA PHE A 122 18.46 -3.96 -22.48
C PHE A 122 19.13 -3.00 -21.49
N PRO A 123 19.65 -1.85 -21.95
CA PRO A 123 20.30 -0.90 -21.06
C PRO A 123 19.27 -0.19 -20.18
N VAL A 124 19.64 0.06 -18.93
CA VAL A 124 18.98 1.09 -18.12
C VAL A 124 19.34 2.44 -18.73
N PHE A 125 18.45 2.95 -19.56
CA PHE A 125 18.70 4.08 -20.44
C PHE A 125 18.07 5.35 -19.88
N PHE A 126 16.86 5.24 -19.33
CA PHE A 126 16.12 6.37 -18.80
C PHE A 126 16.32 6.54 -17.30
N SER A 127 16.31 7.81 -16.87
CA SER A 127 16.43 8.20 -15.46
C SER A 127 15.34 7.58 -14.58
N VAL A 128 14.14 7.40 -15.16
CA VAL A 128 13.00 6.78 -14.46
C VAL A 128 13.21 5.28 -14.20
N GLU A 129 13.90 4.57 -15.09
CA GLU A 129 14.17 3.13 -14.94
C GLU A 129 15.11 2.89 -13.76
N SER A 130 16.24 3.60 -13.75
CA SER A 130 17.20 3.57 -12.64
C SER A 130 16.58 4.02 -11.31
N TYR A 131 15.70 5.03 -11.35
CA TYR A 131 14.96 5.45 -10.15
C TYR A 131 14.08 4.34 -9.60
N LEU A 132 13.29 3.66 -10.45
CA LEU A 132 12.41 2.59 -10.02
C LEU A 132 13.20 1.37 -9.53
N GLN A 133 14.28 0.99 -10.21
CA GLN A 133 15.18 -0.08 -9.75
C GLN A 133 15.74 0.23 -8.36
N HIS A 134 16.23 1.44 -8.14
CA HIS A 134 16.73 1.88 -6.84
C HIS A 134 15.64 1.85 -5.74
N GLN A 135 14.39 2.25 -6.06
CA GLN A 135 13.28 2.14 -5.12
C GLN A 135 12.95 0.68 -4.78
N GLY A 136 13.03 -0.23 -5.75
CA GLY A 136 12.89 -1.67 -5.54
C GLY A 136 13.96 -2.22 -4.61
N GLU A 137 15.24 -2.04 -4.95
CA GLU A 137 16.40 -2.51 -4.17
C GLU A 137 16.44 -1.96 -2.74
N SER A 138 16.02 -0.70 -2.56
CA SER A 138 15.95 -0.09 -1.23
C SER A 138 14.81 -0.67 -0.39
N PHE A 139 13.70 -1.07 -1.02
CA PHE A 139 12.54 -1.60 -0.33
C PHE A 139 12.74 -3.04 0.15
N VAL A 140 13.37 -3.90 -0.65
CA VAL A 140 13.58 -5.31 -0.28
C VAL A 140 14.40 -5.47 1.00
N LYS A 141 15.31 -4.53 1.28
CA LYS A 141 16.16 -4.53 2.48
C LYS A 141 15.39 -4.31 3.80
N ARG A 142 14.14 -3.87 3.73
CA ARG A 142 13.37 -3.40 4.89
C ARG A 142 11.92 -3.88 4.91
N PHE A 143 11.54 -4.76 4.01
CA PHE A 143 10.18 -5.26 3.93
C PHE A 143 10.16 -6.74 3.57
N ASP A 144 9.31 -7.49 4.26
CA ASP A 144 9.18 -8.92 4.11
C ASP A 144 8.22 -9.26 2.94
N PRO A 145 8.61 -10.13 1.99
CA PRO A 145 7.77 -10.50 0.86
C PRO A 145 6.41 -11.09 1.25
N ASN A 146 6.35 -11.94 2.29
CA ASN A 146 5.09 -12.55 2.73
C ASN A 146 4.17 -11.49 3.32
N SER A 147 4.70 -10.61 4.15
CA SER A 147 3.98 -9.46 4.70
C SER A 147 3.36 -8.61 3.60
N TYR A 148 4.08 -8.40 2.49
CA TYR A 148 3.54 -7.69 1.32
C TYR A 148 2.34 -8.42 0.71
N LEU A 149 2.44 -9.74 0.51
CA LEU A 149 1.34 -10.56 0.00
C LEU A 149 0.11 -10.47 0.90
N TYR A 150 0.28 -10.66 2.21
CA TYR A 150 -0.82 -10.63 3.17
C TYR A 150 -1.47 -9.26 3.29
N ILE A 151 -0.67 -8.18 3.38
CA ILE A 151 -1.20 -6.82 3.49
C ILE A 151 -1.97 -6.42 2.23
N THR A 152 -1.41 -6.66 1.05
CA THR A 152 -2.10 -6.31 -0.21
C THR A 152 -3.33 -7.16 -0.46
N LYS A 153 -3.33 -8.43 -0.03
CA LYS A 153 -4.53 -9.28 -0.11
C LYS A 153 -5.61 -8.82 0.87
N ALA A 154 -5.24 -8.45 2.09
CA ALA A 154 -6.17 -7.91 3.07
C ALA A 154 -6.82 -6.61 2.58
N LEU A 155 -6.03 -5.74 1.94
CA LEU A 155 -6.51 -4.52 1.30
C LEU A 155 -7.55 -4.80 0.20
N ASP A 156 -7.29 -5.78 -0.67
CA ASP A 156 -8.22 -6.14 -1.76
C ASP A 156 -9.49 -6.82 -1.26
N MET A 157 -9.41 -7.53 -0.13
CA MET A 157 -10.56 -8.17 0.51
C MET A 157 -11.37 -7.22 1.39
N PHE A 158 -10.81 -6.07 1.74
CA PHE A 158 -11.49 -5.08 2.55
C PHE A 158 -12.63 -4.44 1.77
N ASP A 159 -13.84 -4.62 2.28
CA ASP A 159 -15.04 -3.91 1.87
C ASP A 159 -15.77 -3.43 3.12
N LEU A 160 -15.66 -2.13 3.41
CA LEU A 160 -16.31 -1.52 4.56
C LEU A 160 -17.84 -1.57 4.44
N LEU A 161 -18.36 -1.60 3.22
CA LEU A 161 -19.79 -1.54 2.96
C LEU A 161 -20.44 -2.92 3.00
N GLU A 162 -19.72 -3.97 2.62
CA GLU A 162 -20.21 -5.35 2.53
C GLU A 162 -21.53 -5.44 1.76
N GLY A 163 -21.65 -4.67 0.68
CA GLY A 163 -22.87 -4.58 -0.14
C GLY A 163 -24.01 -3.75 0.45
N ARG A 164 -23.83 -3.11 1.62
CA ARG A 164 -24.84 -2.22 2.24
C ARG A 164 -24.67 -0.76 1.77
N PRO A 165 -25.74 0.05 1.78
CA PRO A 165 -25.62 1.49 1.56
C PRO A 165 -24.73 2.14 2.63
N SER A 166 -23.90 3.12 2.23
CA SER A 166 -23.04 3.85 3.18
C SER A 166 -23.84 4.55 4.28
N SER A 167 -25.04 5.04 3.99
CA SER A 167 -25.92 5.64 5.00
C SER A 167 -26.26 4.70 6.16
N GLN A 168 -26.36 3.39 5.89
CA GLN A 168 -26.62 2.39 6.92
C GLN A 168 -25.35 2.06 7.70
N VAL A 169 -24.21 1.92 7.01
CA VAL A 169 -22.93 1.56 7.66
C VAL A 169 -22.43 2.67 8.58
N PHE A 170 -22.66 3.92 8.21
CA PHE A 170 -22.24 5.08 8.98
C PHE A 170 -23.30 5.61 9.96
N GLU A 171 -24.50 5.01 10.02
CA GLU A 171 -25.54 5.38 10.99
C GLU A 171 -25.07 5.41 12.46
N PRO A 172 -24.32 4.40 12.98
CA PRO A 172 -23.93 4.38 14.39
C PRO A 172 -22.80 5.36 14.73
N VAL A 173 -22.20 6.01 13.73
CA VAL A 173 -20.97 6.78 13.89
C VAL A 173 -21.23 8.09 14.63
N LYS A 174 -20.50 8.32 15.72
CA LYS A 174 -20.58 9.55 16.53
C LYS A 174 -19.41 10.52 16.32
N ALA A 175 -18.31 10.04 15.75
CA ALA A 175 -17.12 10.85 15.52
C ALA A 175 -17.37 11.93 14.45
N HIS A 176 -16.72 13.09 14.57
CA HIS A 176 -16.66 14.09 13.51
C HIS A 176 -15.65 13.70 12.44
N PHE A 177 -15.94 13.98 11.17
CA PHE A 177 -15.08 13.62 10.04
C PHE A 177 -14.39 14.83 9.42
N LEU A 178 -13.10 14.68 9.12
CA LEU A 178 -12.38 15.51 8.15
C LEU A 178 -11.84 14.60 7.06
N VAL A 179 -12.45 14.63 5.88
CA VAL A 179 -12.04 13.79 4.74
C VAL A 179 -11.09 14.57 3.85
N LEU A 180 -9.91 14.02 3.58
CA LEU A 180 -8.89 14.64 2.73
C LEU A 180 -8.55 13.76 1.52
N SER A 181 -8.51 14.35 0.33
CA SER A 181 -8.10 13.71 -0.93
C SER A 181 -7.27 14.66 -1.79
N PHE A 182 -6.58 14.13 -2.81
CA PHE A 182 -5.75 14.87 -3.76
C PHE A 182 -5.66 14.14 -5.09
#